data_AF-A0A348YM43-F1
#
_entry.id   AF-A0A348YM43-F1
#
_cell.length_a   1.000
_cell.length_b   1.000
_cell.length_c   1.000
_cell.angle_alpha   90.00
_cell.angle_beta   90.00
_cell.angle_gamma   90.00
#
_symmetry.space_group_name_H-M   'P 1'
#
loop_
_entity.id
_entity.type
_entity.pdbx_description
1 polymer ?
#
loop_
_entity_poly.entity_id
_entity_poly.type
_entity_poly.pdbx_seq_one_letter_code
_entity_poly.pdbx_strand_id
1 'polypeptide(L)'
;YNNFDIWDGKDGELFVTSSAGIFIVDENELLKGGILNYEQLSTFNGLPFPVTANSWNYFDEASGLLYLGAQNGVLKLDINNYSIKDETYRANILSVSLDDDVYYSYQGLPREIDRNIKKVKFSTEIINYTKNDPTVSYFLEGLETVQNTCLASELADVTYNNLNPGSYIFHLNVIDDETGNVITHSYYQFEKKEEFYDTIKFLVYFYLVAGLALIFITSFVVSYWEQRTIEAQKLKIELAEQQINMGNQTILTIAKALDARDQRTQKHSARVAKYSVLIARELGFDDKSCENLKKVALLHDLGKIGIPDRILNKPDKLTDEEYAVMKSHVTIGAEILKNFTSFEHITDGVLYHHERYDGKGYVKGLKGEEIPIYGRIIAVADAFDAMAANRIYRKQLDISVVLDQIEKGKGSQFDPKCAEIMLKLVRTGVIDISKLYPMPKAQSETDKAEDSQSAG
;
A
#
# COMPACT_ATOMS: atom_id res chain seq x y z
N TYR A 1 2.60 -41.22 -87.97
CA TYR A 1 1.59 -40.27 -88.47
C TYR A 1 1.84 -38.96 -87.74
N ASN A 2 2.15 -37.92 -88.49
CA ASN A 2 2.85 -36.73 -88.03
C ASN A 2 2.07 -35.98 -86.94
N ASN A 3 2.76 -35.59 -85.86
CA ASN A 3 2.24 -34.72 -84.79
C ASN A 3 2.32 -33.23 -85.16
N PHE A 4 2.33 -32.93 -86.46
CA PHE A 4 2.60 -31.59 -86.97
C PHE A 4 1.65 -31.25 -88.12
N ASP A 5 0.90 -30.16 -87.96
CA ASP A 5 0.22 -29.49 -89.06
C ASP A 5 1.01 -28.24 -89.44
N ILE A 6 1.14 -27.97 -90.74
CA ILE A 6 1.89 -26.83 -91.28
C ILE A 6 0.93 -25.90 -92.00
N TRP A 7 1.07 -24.60 -91.77
CA TRP A 7 0.28 -23.55 -92.40
C TRP A 7 1.18 -22.48 -92.99
N ASP A 8 0.85 -22.02 -94.19
CA ASP A 8 1.61 -20.97 -94.87
C ASP A 8 1.25 -19.59 -94.26
N GLY A 9 2.28 -18.89 -93.79
CA GLY A 9 2.20 -17.53 -93.30
C GLY A 9 2.52 -16.48 -94.37
N LYS A 10 2.74 -15.23 -93.94
CA LYS A 10 3.26 -14.17 -94.81
C LYS A 10 4.77 -14.28 -94.96
N ASP A 11 5.29 -13.68 -96.04
CA ASP A 11 6.73 -13.45 -96.26
C ASP A 11 7.62 -14.72 -96.22
N GLY A 12 7.05 -15.89 -96.53
CA GLY A 12 7.78 -17.16 -96.58
C GLY A 12 7.92 -17.87 -95.22
N GLU A 13 7.15 -17.45 -94.21
CA GLU A 13 7.10 -18.13 -92.92
C GLU A 13 6.13 -19.33 -92.93
N LEU A 14 6.51 -20.42 -92.25
CA LEU A 14 5.70 -21.60 -92.04
C LEU A 14 5.40 -21.80 -90.56
N PHE A 15 4.12 -21.98 -90.24
CA PHE A 15 3.64 -22.25 -88.89
C PHE A 15 3.46 -23.76 -88.71
N VAL A 16 4.43 -24.39 -88.05
CA VAL A 16 4.47 -25.81 -87.75
C VAL A 16 3.94 -26.05 -86.33
N THR A 17 2.69 -26.48 -86.23
CA THR A 17 2.03 -26.73 -84.94
C THR A 17 2.51 -28.04 -84.30
N SER A 18 2.62 -28.08 -82.98
CA SER A 18 2.99 -29.28 -82.22
C SER A 18 2.39 -29.23 -80.80
N SER A 19 2.45 -30.34 -80.06
CA SER A 19 2.03 -30.36 -78.65
C SER A 19 2.91 -29.48 -77.76
N ALA A 20 4.09 -29.09 -78.22
CA ALA A 20 4.99 -28.18 -77.51
C ALA A 20 4.72 -26.70 -77.85
N GLY A 21 3.82 -26.41 -78.80
CA GLY A 21 3.57 -25.06 -79.31
C GLY A 21 3.66 -24.99 -80.83
N ILE A 22 3.64 -23.76 -81.35
CA ILE A 22 3.69 -23.45 -82.77
C ILE A 22 5.10 -22.96 -83.10
N PHE A 23 5.81 -23.70 -83.96
CA PHE A 23 7.12 -23.31 -84.47
C PHE A 23 6.95 -22.50 -85.74
N ILE A 24 7.62 -21.35 -85.82
CA ILE A 24 7.62 -20.46 -86.97
C ILE A 24 9.01 -20.59 -87.60
N VAL A 25 9.06 -21.02 -88.86
CA VAL A 25 10.30 -21.29 -89.60
C VAL A 25 10.24 -20.68 -90.99
N ASP A 26 11.39 -20.28 -91.55
CA ASP A 26 11.47 -19.85 -92.95
C ASP A 26 11.34 -21.07 -93.89
N GLU A 27 10.45 -20.97 -94.88
CA GLU A 27 10.17 -22.02 -95.87
C GLU A 27 11.44 -22.41 -96.65
N ASN A 28 12.25 -21.43 -97.07
CA ASN A 28 13.44 -21.68 -97.85
C ASN A 28 14.54 -22.34 -97.01
N GLU A 29 14.65 -22.00 -95.72
CA GLU A 29 15.54 -22.69 -94.79
C GLU A 29 15.09 -24.12 -94.52
N LEU A 30 13.78 -24.34 -94.29
CA LEU A 30 13.20 -25.66 -94.07
C LEU A 30 13.48 -26.60 -95.24
N LEU A 31 13.28 -26.12 -96.47
CA LEU A 31 13.49 -26.90 -97.69
C LEU A 31 14.98 -27.21 -97.97
N LYS A 32 15.93 -26.44 -97.43
CA LYS A 32 17.38 -26.70 -97.55
C LYS A 32 17.86 -27.86 -96.66
N GLY A 33 17.07 -28.29 -95.67
CA GLY A 33 17.34 -29.47 -94.85
C GLY A 33 18.52 -29.34 -93.88
N GLY A 34 18.86 -28.12 -93.46
CA GLY A 34 19.93 -27.82 -92.49
C GLY A 34 19.45 -27.64 -91.05
N ILE A 35 20.32 -27.09 -90.19
CA ILE A 35 19.90 -26.62 -88.84
C ILE A 35 19.03 -25.38 -89.03
N LEU A 36 17.81 -25.41 -88.49
CA LEU A 36 16.82 -24.37 -88.65
C LEU A 36 16.85 -23.42 -87.46
N ASN A 37 16.85 -22.12 -87.74
CA ASN A 37 16.43 -21.15 -86.75
C ASN A 37 14.91 -21.14 -86.74
N TYR A 38 14.32 -21.20 -85.56
CA TYR A 38 12.88 -21.19 -85.39
C TYR A 38 12.49 -20.27 -84.25
N GLU A 39 11.32 -19.68 -84.37
CA GLU A 39 10.63 -19.04 -83.26
C GLU A 39 9.54 -19.97 -82.77
N GLN A 40 9.26 -19.98 -81.46
CA GLN A 40 8.25 -20.88 -80.90
C GLN A 40 7.25 -20.06 -80.11
N LEU A 41 5.96 -20.24 -80.40
CA LEU A 41 4.85 -19.79 -79.56
C LEU A 41 4.38 -20.97 -78.70
N SER A 42 4.41 -20.84 -77.38
CA SER A 42 4.03 -21.86 -76.41
C SER A 42 3.32 -21.23 -75.20
N THR A 43 2.95 -22.04 -74.21
CA THR A 43 2.38 -21.54 -72.95
C THR A 43 3.30 -20.62 -72.16
N PHE A 44 4.59 -20.70 -72.41
CA PHE A 44 5.59 -19.82 -71.79
C PHE A 44 5.82 -18.54 -72.60
N ASN A 45 5.42 -18.55 -73.88
CA ASN A 45 5.63 -17.45 -74.80
C ASN A 45 4.52 -17.32 -75.85
N GLY A 46 3.55 -16.44 -75.60
CA GLY A 46 2.55 -16.03 -76.58
C GLY A 46 1.25 -16.84 -76.62
N LEU A 47 1.20 -18.08 -76.13
CA LEU A 47 -0.05 -18.87 -76.11
C LEU A 47 -0.66 -18.96 -74.71
N PRO A 48 -1.97 -18.74 -74.54
CA PRO A 48 -2.61 -18.78 -73.21
C PRO A 48 -2.76 -20.21 -72.66
N PHE A 49 -2.77 -21.24 -73.52
CA PHE A 49 -2.93 -22.64 -73.12
C PHE A 49 -2.18 -23.57 -74.09
N PRO A 50 -1.84 -24.81 -73.70
CA PRO A 50 -1.21 -25.77 -74.60
C PRO A 50 -2.12 -26.07 -75.79
N VAL A 51 -1.55 -26.05 -76.99
CA VAL A 51 -2.24 -26.43 -78.22
C VAL A 51 -2.21 -27.95 -78.34
N THR A 52 -3.34 -28.52 -78.73
CA THR A 52 -3.45 -29.95 -79.03
C THR A 52 -3.08 -30.19 -80.48
N ALA A 53 -1.84 -30.62 -80.71
CA ALA A 53 -1.43 -31.05 -82.05
C ALA A 53 -2.32 -32.18 -82.57
N ASN A 54 -2.53 -32.20 -83.90
CA ASN A 54 -3.35 -33.19 -84.58
C ASN A 54 -4.83 -33.17 -84.11
N SER A 55 -5.33 -32.00 -83.74
CA SER A 55 -6.76 -31.73 -83.56
C SER A 55 -7.37 -31.22 -84.86
N TRP A 56 -8.71 -31.14 -84.93
CA TRP A 56 -9.39 -30.60 -86.12
C TRP A 56 -9.25 -29.07 -86.16
N ASN A 57 -8.08 -28.62 -86.62
CA ASN A 57 -7.76 -27.21 -86.80
C ASN A 57 -8.48 -26.65 -88.03
N TYR A 58 -8.83 -25.36 -88.02
CA TYR A 58 -9.48 -24.68 -89.15
C TYR A 58 -8.72 -23.40 -89.49
N PHE A 59 -8.35 -23.24 -90.76
CA PHE A 59 -7.74 -22.03 -91.27
C PHE A 59 -8.70 -21.33 -92.24
N ASP A 60 -9.01 -20.07 -91.95
CA ASP A 60 -9.77 -19.21 -92.86
C ASP A 60 -8.80 -18.41 -93.74
N GLU A 61 -8.57 -18.91 -94.96
CA GLU A 61 -7.68 -18.29 -95.95
C GLU A 61 -8.05 -16.84 -96.29
N ALA A 62 -9.34 -16.46 -96.21
CA ALA A 62 -9.80 -15.12 -96.57
C ALA A 62 -9.45 -14.07 -95.50
N SER A 63 -9.39 -14.49 -94.23
CA SER A 63 -9.11 -13.60 -93.10
C SER A 63 -7.73 -13.80 -92.49
N GLY A 64 -7.04 -14.92 -92.77
CA GLY A 64 -5.77 -15.27 -92.12
C GLY A 64 -5.93 -15.79 -90.70
N LEU A 65 -7.13 -16.20 -90.30
CA LEU A 65 -7.42 -16.64 -88.94
C LEU A 65 -7.28 -18.16 -88.83
N LEU A 66 -6.38 -18.59 -87.94
CA LEU A 66 -6.14 -19.97 -87.58
C LEU A 66 -6.82 -20.30 -86.25
N TYR A 67 -7.72 -21.28 -86.28
CA TYR A 67 -8.45 -21.77 -85.11
C TYR A 67 -7.86 -23.12 -84.70
N LEU A 68 -7.28 -23.16 -83.50
CA LEU A 68 -6.55 -24.30 -82.96
C LEU A 68 -7.28 -24.90 -81.75
N GLY A 69 -7.38 -26.23 -81.70
CA GLY A 69 -7.86 -26.93 -80.51
C GLY A 69 -6.85 -26.77 -79.36
N ALA A 70 -7.29 -26.24 -78.23
CA ALA A 70 -6.47 -26.05 -77.03
C ALA A 70 -7.10 -26.79 -75.83
N GLN A 71 -6.29 -27.02 -74.79
CA GLN A 71 -6.74 -27.75 -73.59
C GLN A 71 -8.02 -27.18 -72.97
N ASN A 72 -8.20 -25.85 -73.05
CA ASN A 72 -9.35 -25.13 -72.48
C ASN A 72 -10.20 -24.41 -73.55
N GLY A 73 -10.37 -25.01 -74.73
CA GLY A 73 -11.29 -24.51 -75.76
C GLY A 73 -10.65 -24.35 -77.13
N VAL A 74 -11.05 -23.30 -77.86
CA VAL A 74 -10.51 -22.99 -79.19
C VAL A 74 -9.68 -21.72 -79.11
N LEU A 75 -8.41 -21.84 -79.46
CA LEU A 75 -7.52 -20.70 -79.63
C LEU A 75 -7.73 -20.12 -81.03
N LYS A 76 -7.84 -18.79 -81.12
CA LYS A 76 -7.91 -18.07 -82.39
C LYS A 76 -6.64 -17.23 -82.54
N LEU A 77 -5.86 -17.52 -83.59
CA LEU A 77 -4.61 -16.85 -83.92
C LEU A 77 -4.75 -16.16 -85.29
N ASP A 78 -4.35 -14.89 -85.39
CA ASP A 78 -4.23 -14.20 -86.68
C ASP A 78 -2.78 -14.34 -87.17
N ILE A 79 -2.53 -15.25 -88.11
CA ILE A 79 -1.17 -15.51 -88.60
C ILE A 79 -0.65 -14.37 -89.50
N ASN A 80 -1.53 -13.49 -89.95
CA ASN A 80 -1.23 -12.40 -90.86
C ASN A 80 -0.91 -11.08 -90.14
N ASN A 81 -1.28 -10.98 -88.86
CA ASN A 81 -1.15 -9.80 -88.02
C ASN A 81 -0.79 -10.19 -86.58
N TYR A 82 0.19 -11.09 -86.44
CA TYR A 82 0.82 -11.36 -85.16
C TYR A 82 2.08 -10.49 -85.02
N SER A 83 2.31 -9.97 -83.83
CA SER A 83 3.49 -9.20 -83.49
C SER A 83 4.13 -9.84 -82.28
N ILE A 84 5.34 -10.34 -82.44
CA ILE A 84 6.14 -10.85 -81.31
C ILE A 84 6.75 -9.67 -80.50
N LYS A 85 6.62 -8.43 -81.01
CA LYS A 85 7.25 -7.24 -80.43
C LYS A 85 6.35 -6.45 -79.48
N ASP A 86 5.03 -6.66 -79.50
CA ASP A 86 4.12 -5.91 -78.64
C ASP A 86 4.05 -6.53 -77.25
N GLU A 87 4.63 -5.84 -76.28
CA GLU A 87 4.66 -6.30 -74.90
C GLU A 87 3.31 -6.07 -74.20
N THR A 88 2.44 -7.09 -74.20
CA THR A 88 1.16 -7.03 -73.49
C THR A 88 1.14 -8.03 -72.34
N TYR A 89 1.18 -7.51 -71.11
CA TYR A 89 1.06 -8.30 -69.88
C TYR A 89 -0.23 -7.94 -69.13
N ARG A 90 -0.83 -8.92 -68.45
CA ARG A 90 -1.91 -8.66 -67.47
C ARG A 90 -1.58 -9.32 -66.15
N ALA A 91 -1.60 -8.54 -65.09
CA ALA A 91 -1.45 -9.03 -63.72
C ALA A 91 -2.82 -9.20 -63.08
N ASN A 92 -3.10 -10.38 -62.53
CA ASN A 92 -4.36 -10.67 -61.85
C ASN A 92 -4.11 -11.29 -60.49
N ILE A 93 -4.94 -10.92 -59.52
CA ILE A 93 -5.08 -11.65 -58.25
C ILE A 93 -6.25 -12.61 -58.44
N LEU A 94 -5.99 -13.91 -58.55
CA LEU A 94 -6.99 -14.94 -58.82
C LEU A 94 -7.85 -15.22 -57.60
N SER A 95 -7.21 -15.37 -56.44
CA SER A 95 -7.89 -15.65 -55.19
C SER A 95 -7.09 -15.19 -53.98
N VAL A 96 -7.81 -14.93 -52.90
CA VAL A 96 -7.27 -14.66 -51.57
C VAL A 96 -7.77 -15.76 -50.65
N SER A 97 -6.84 -16.51 -50.03
CA SER A 97 -7.15 -17.50 -49.02
C SER A 97 -6.96 -16.90 -47.64
N LEU A 98 -8.01 -16.97 -46.81
CA LEU A 98 -8.01 -16.56 -45.41
C LEU A 98 -8.03 -17.82 -44.57
N ASP A 99 -6.89 -18.17 -43.98
CA ASP A 99 -6.63 -19.49 -43.39
C ASP A 99 -6.97 -20.63 -44.40
N ASP A 100 -8.06 -21.37 -44.17
CA ASP A 100 -8.50 -22.49 -45.00
C ASP A 100 -9.58 -22.10 -46.03
N ASP A 101 -10.17 -20.90 -45.92
CA ASP A 101 -11.23 -20.43 -46.80
C ASP A 101 -10.68 -19.67 -48.01
N VAL A 102 -11.06 -20.08 -49.22
CA VAL A 102 -10.56 -19.49 -50.48
C VAL A 102 -11.63 -18.61 -51.14
N TYR A 103 -11.29 -17.35 -51.39
CA TYR A 103 -12.16 -16.36 -52.05
C TYR A 103 -11.62 -16.03 -53.42
N TYR A 104 -12.39 -16.25 -54.48
CA TYR A 104 -11.97 -15.96 -55.85
C TYR A 104 -12.38 -14.56 -56.30
N SER A 105 -11.52 -13.92 -57.09
CA SER A 105 -11.71 -12.55 -57.57
C SER A 105 -13.01 -12.34 -58.36
N TYR A 106 -13.43 -13.32 -59.17
CA TYR A 106 -14.69 -13.27 -59.91
C TYR A 106 -15.95 -13.37 -59.03
N GLN A 107 -15.82 -13.86 -57.79
CA GLN A 107 -16.91 -13.93 -56.81
C GLN A 107 -16.94 -12.71 -55.87
N GLY A 108 -15.89 -11.88 -55.92
CA GLY A 108 -15.66 -10.76 -55.01
C GLY A 108 -14.75 -11.15 -53.85
N LEU A 109 -13.74 -10.32 -53.60
CA LEU A 109 -12.79 -10.50 -52.50
C LEU A 109 -13.29 -9.77 -51.24
N PRO A 110 -13.13 -10.35 -50.03
CA PRO A 110 -13.59 -9.75 -48.78
C PRO A 110 -12.84 -8.45 -48.49
N ARG A 111 -13.53 -7.35 -48.19
CA ARG A 111 -12.84 -6.08 -47.82
C ARG A 111 -12.51 -5.99 -46.35
N GLU A 112 -13.16 -6.80 -45.52
CA GLU A 112 -12.91 -6.90 -44.09
C GLU A 112 -12.51 -8.33 -43.73
N ILE A 113 -11.43 -8.48 -42.98
CA ILE A 113 -10.90 -9.75 -42.50
C ILE A 113 -11.03 -9.80 -40.98
N ASP A 114 -11.47 -10.93 -40.44
CA ASP A 114 -11.57 -11.14 -38.99
C ASP A 114 -10.18 -11.13 -38.32
N ARG A 115 -10.12 -10.64 -37.08
CA ARG A 115 -8.86 -10.59 -36.31
C ARG A 115 -8.23 -11.97 -36.16
N ASN A 116 -9.05 -13.01 -36.02
CA ASN A 116 -8.62 -14.38 -35.76
C ASN A 116 -7.91 -15.03 -36.95
N ILE A 117 -8.02 -14.43 -38.15
CA ILE A 117 -7.33 -14.93 -39.35
C ILE A 117 -5.82 -14.83 -39.16
N LYS A 118 -5.14 -15.97 -39.22
CA LYS A 118 -3.69 -16.06 -38.99
C LYS A 118 -2.91 -16.04 -40.27
N LYS A 119 -3.50 -16.46 -41.38
CA LYS A 119 -2.81 -16.62 -42.65
C LYS A 119 -3.62 -15.97 -43.76
N VAL A 120 -2.97 -15.09 -44.52
CA VAL A 120 -3.54 -14.50 -45.74
C VAL A 120 -2.63 -14.89 -46.89
N LYS A 121 -3.17 -15.62 -47.87
CA LYS A 121 -2.43 -16.11 -49.03
C LYS A 121 -3.04 -15.56 -50.31
N PHE A 122 -2.21 -14.92 -51.14
CA PHE A 122 -2.55 -14.37 -52.43
C PHE A 122 -2.11 -15.33 -53.53
N SER A 123 -3.07 -15.79 -54.33
CA SER A 123 -2.79 -16.52 -55.56
C SER A 123 -2.90 -15.57 -56.73
N THR A 124 -1.79 -15.42 -57.45
CA THR A 124 -1.60 -14.42 -58.51
C THR A 124 -1.32 -15.11 -59.83
N GLU A 125 -1.70 -14.47 -60.92
CA GLU A 125 -1.45 -14.96 -62.28
C GLU A 125 -1.00 -13.80 -63.16
N ILE A 126 0.07 -14.03 -63.91
CA ILE A 126 0.55 -13.11 -64.94
C ILE A 126 0.22 -13.74 -66.29
N ILE A 127 -0.73 -13.12 -67.01
CA ILE A 127 -1.04 -13.52 -68.37
C ILE A 127 -0.04 -12.81 -69.28
N ASN A 128 0.84 -13.60 -69.89
CA ASN A 128 1.91 -13.15 -70.74
C ASN A 128 1.65 -13.56 -72.20
N TYR A 129 1.57 -12.57 -73.11
CA TYR A 129 1.40 -12.78 -74.54
C TYR A 129 2.69 -12.55 -75.35
N THR A 130 3.83 -12.41 -74.68
CA THR A 130 5.14 -12.05 -75.27
C THR A 130 6.12 -13.22 -75.17
N LYS A 131 7.31 -13.07 -75.77
CA LYS A 131 8.42 -14.03 -75.66
C LYS A 131 9.28 -13.84 -74.39
N ASN A 132 9.16 -12.67 -73.77
CA ASN A 132 9.98 -12.29 -72.63
C ASN A 132 9.31 -12.80 -71.35
N ASP A 133 10.11 -13.26 -70.38
CA ASP A 133 9.62 -13.56 -69.04
C ASP A 133 9.77 -12.29 -68.20
N PRO A 134 8.70 -11.50 -67.99
CA PRO A 134 8.83 -10.17 -67.45
C PRO A 134 9.17 -10.21 -65.95
N THR A 135 9.87 -9.18 -65.47
CA THR A 135 10.01 -8.97 -64.04
C THR A 135 8.69 -8.52 -63.42
N VAL A 136 8.29 -9.19 -62.34
CA VAL A 136 7.12 -8.88 -61.53
C VAL A 136 7.59 -8.31 -60.20
N SER A 137 6.92 -7.27 -59.70
CA SER A 137 7.05 -6.84 -58.31
C SER A 137 5.78 -7.04 -57.51
N TYR A 138 5.92 -7.44 -56.25
CA TYR A 138 4.82 -7.53 -55.31
C TYR A 138 5.23 -7.07 -53.92
N PHE A 139 4.28 -6.48 -53.20
CA PHE A 139 4.45 -6.11 -51.80
C PHE A 139 3.11 -5.86 -51.13
N LEU A 140 3.10 -5.95 -49.80
CA LEU A 140 1.96 -5.59 -48.97
C LEU A 140 2.18 -4.23 -48.32
N GLU A 141 1.54 -3.20 -48.88
CA GLU A 141 1.47 -1.88 -48.26
C GLU A 141 0.78 -1.98 -46.90
N GLY A 142 1.40 -1.39 -45.88
CA GLY A 142 1.00 -1.53 -44.48
C GLY A 142 1.85 -2.53 -43.67
N LEU A 143 2.67 -3.36 -44.33
CA LEU A 143 3.64 -4.23 -43.68
C LEU A 143 5.06 -4.04 -44.23
N GLU A 144 5.19 -4.06 -45.56
CA GLU A 144 6.47 -4.04 -46.26
C GLU A 144 6.78 -2.62 -46.78
N THR A 145 8.05 -2.22 -46.69
CA THR A 145 8.55 -0.93 -47.21
C THR A 145 9.36 -1.08 -48.50
N VAL A 146 9.69 -2.32 -48.88
CA VAL A 146 10.49 -2.65 -50.06
C VAL A 146 9.70 -3.63 -50.91
N GLN A 147 9.75 -3.44 -52.23
CA GLN A 147 9.09 -4.34 -53.18
C GLN A 147 9.92 -5.60 -53.40
N ASN A 148 9.28 -6.76 -53.36
CA ASN A 148 9.91 -8.02 -53.78
C ASN A 148 9.81 -8.13 -55.30
N THR A 149 10.88 -8.56 -55.97
CA THR A 149 10.89 -8.75 -57.43
C THR A 149 11.29 -10.17 -57.79
N CYS A 150 10.61 -10.78 -58.75
CA CYS A 150 10.95 -12.08 -59.32
C CYS A 150 10.55 -12.12 -60.81
N LEU A 151 11.01 -13.14 -61.53
CA LEU A 151 10.48 -13.40 -62.86
C LEU A 151 9.02 -13.89 -62.76
N ALA A 152 8.19 -13.64 -63.78
CA ALA A 152 6.81 -14.08 -63.77
C ALA A 152 6.68 -15.62 -63.70
N SER A 153 7.62 -16.35 -64.32
CA SER A 153 7.68 -17.81 -64.23
C SER A 153 8.00 -18.36 -62.83
N GLU A 154 8.63 -17.55 -61.98
CA GLU A 154 9.03 -17.91 -60.61
C GLU A 154 8.00 -17.45 -59.55
N LEU A 155 6.96 -16.72 -59.97
CA LEU A 155 5.96 -16.16 -59.08
C LEU A 155 5.12 -17.27 -58.43
N ALA A 156 5.41 -17.56 -57.17
CA ALA A 156 4.63 -18.44 -56.32
C ALA A 156 3.55 -17.68 -55.53
N ASP A 157 2.62 -18.42 -54.92
CA ASP A 157 1.61 -17.83 -54.03
C ASP A 157 2.27 -17.06 -52.85
N VAL A 158 1.89 -15.80 -52.66
CA VAL A 158 2.44 -14.94 -51.61
C VAL A 158 1.66 -15.14 -50.32
N THR A 159 2.32 -15.47 -49.22
CA THR A 159 1.64 -15.75 -47.93
C THR A 159 2.16 -14.85 -46.82
N TYR A 160 1.24 -14.18 -46.12
CA TYR A 160 1.51 -13.40 -44.92
C TYR A 160 0.90 -14.07 -43.69
N ASN A 161 1.68 -14.19 -42.62
CA ASN A 161 1.27 -14.81 -41.36
C ASN A 161 1.17 -13.77 -40.25
N ASN A 162 0.16 -13.92 -39.40
CA ASN A 162 -0.12 -13.12 -38.20
C ASN A 162 -0.06 -11.61 -38.44
N LEU A 163 -0.74 -11.15 -39.49
CA LEU A 163 -0.90 -9.71 -39.74
C LEU A 163 -1.54 -9.03 -38.51
N ASN A 164 -1.00 -7.89 -38.11
CA ASN A 164 -1.61 -7.07 -37.08
C ASN A 164 -2.95 -6.49 -37.59
N PRO A 165 -3.86 -6.07 -36.70
CA PRO A 165 -5.00 -5.25 -37.12
C PRO A 165 -4.55 -3.98 -37.86
N GLY A 166 -5.32 -3.58 -38.87
CA GLY A 166 -4.98 -2.42 -39.71
C GLY A 166 -5.47 -2.54 -41.17
N SER A 167 -5.19 -1.50 -41.95
CA SER A 167 -5.50 -1.44 -43.39
C SER A 167 -4.29 -1.87 -44.21
N TYR A 168 -4.51 -2.75 -45.18
CA TYR A 168 -3.47 -3.29 -46.04
C TYR A 168 -3.88 -3.22 -47.51
N ILE A 169 -2.89 -3.01 -48.39
CA ILE A 169 -3.07 -3.07 -49.85
C ILE A 169 -2.00 -3.99 -50.42
N PHE A 170 -2.40 -5.08 -51.05
CA PHE A 170 -1.48 -5.95 -51.77
C PHE A 170 -1.32 -5.41 -53.19
N HIS A 171 -0.08 -5.17 -53.61
CA HIS A 171 0.27 -4.69 -54.96
C HIS A 171 0.93 -5.80 -55.75
N LEU A 172 0.54 -5.94 -57.01
CA LEU A 172 1.15 -6.82 -58.00
C LEU A 172 1.38 -6.01 -59.27
N ASN A 173 2.65 -5.83 -59.64
CA ASN A 173 3.09 -5.04 -60.78
C ASN A 173 3.88 -5.91 -61.75
N VAL A 174 3.71 -5.70 -63.05
CA VAL A 174 4.68 -6.16 -64.05
C VAL A 174 5.51 -4.96 -64.44
N ILE A 175 6.82 -5.11 -64.40
CA ILE A 175 7.80 -4.06 -64.66
C ILE A 175 8.46 -4.32 -66.01
N ASP A 176 8.67 -3.24 -66.76
CA ASP A 176 9.49 -3.22 -67.96
C ASP A 176 10.97 -3.31 -67.58
N ASP A 177 11.68 -4.33 -68.05
CA ASP A 177 13.09 -4.57 -67.74
C ASP A 177 14.04 -3.50 -68.32
N GLU A 178 13.65 -2.81 -69.38
CA GLU A 178 14.46 -1.78 -70.04
C GLU A 178 14.23 -0.38 -69.43
N THR A 179 12.98 -0.06 -69.09
CA THR A 179 12.60 1.28 -68.63
C THR A 179 12.34 1.37 -67.12
N GLY A 180 12.15 0.23 -66.45
CA GLY A 180 11.78 0.16 -65.03
C GLY A 180 10.36 0.65 -64.74
N ASN A 181 9.55 0.93 -65.76
CA ASN A 181 8.19 1.41 -65.59
C ASN A 181 7.22 0.27 -65.31
N VAL A 182 6.16 0.54 -64.56
CA VAL A 182 5.08 -0.42 -64.33
C VAL A 182 4.20 -0.50 -65.58
N ILE A 183 4.16 -1.67 -66.21
CA ILE A 183 3.36 -1.94 -67.41
C ILE A 183 1.90 -2.22 -67.04
N THR A 184 1.68 -3.09 -66.04
CA THR A 184 0.36 -3.40 -65.51
C THR A 184 0.41 -3.44 -63.99
N HIS A 185 -0.65 -2.96 -63.36
CA HIS A 185 -0.81 -2.91 -61.90
C HIS A 185 -2.15 -3.52 -61.51
N SER A 186 -2.12 -4.52 -60.63
CA SER A 186 -3.28 -5.06 -59.93
C SER A 186 -3.08 -4.88 -58.44
N TYR A 187 -4.16 -4.55 -57.72
CA TYR A 187 -4.11 -4.40 -56.28
C TYR A 187 -5.37 -4.96 -55.61
N TYR A 188 -5.24 -5.29 -54.33
CA TYR A 188 -6.34 -5.70 -53.49
C TYR A 188 -6.20 -5.08 -52.10
N GLN A 189 -7.23 -4.34 -51.69
CA GLN A 189 -7.30 -3.66 -50.40
C GLN A 189 -8.21 -4.43 -49.43
N PHE A 190 -7.74 -4.60 -48.20
CA PHE A 190 -8.51 -5.19 -47.12
C PHE A 190 -8.17 -4.56 -45.76
N GLU A 191 -9.11 -4.63 -44.82
CA GLU A 191 -8.97 -4.14 -43.46
C GLU A 191 -9.12 -5.28 -42.46
N LYS A 192 -8.16 -5.42 -41.53
CA LYS A 192 -8.20 -6.41 -40.45
C LYS A 192 -8.70 -5.76 -39.17
N LYS A 193 -9.79 -6.29 -38.59
CA LYS A 193 -10.54 -5.68 -37.47
C LYS A 193 -9.69 -5.46 -36.19
N GLU A 194 -9.84 -4.29 -35.58
CA GLU A 194 -9.31 -3.88 -34.27
C GLU A 194 -10.34 -4.04 -33.14
N GLU A 195 -9.90 -4.41 -31.93
CA GLU A 195 -10.72 -4.36 -30.71
C GLU A 195 -10.45 -3.08 -29.91
N PHE A 196 -11.43 -2.65 -29.10
CA PHE A 196 -11.29 -1.44 -28.28
C PHE A 196 -10.08 -1.49 -27.32
N TYR A 197 -9.76 -2.69 -26.83
CA TYR A 197 -8.65 -2.91 -25.89
C TYR A 197 -7.26 -2.86 -26.54
N ASP A 198 -7.17 -2.99 -27.86
CA ASP A 198 -5.92 -2.87 -28.61
C ASP A 198 -5.53 -1.39 -28.81
N THR A 199 -6.46 -0.46 -28.53
CA THR A 199 -6.21 0.98 -28.67
C THR A 199 -5.30 1.50 -27.54
N ILE A 200 -4.31 2.33 -27.89
CA ILE A 200 -3.42 3.02 -26.92
C ILE A 200 -4.21 3.72 -25.80
N LYS A 201 -5.35 4.33 -26.14
CA LYS A 201 -6.24 5.01 -25.19
C LYS A 201 -6.75 4.07 -24.09
N PHE A 202 -7.09 2.83 -24.43
CA PHE A 202 -7.52 1.85 -23.45
C PHE A 202 -6.37 1.44 -22.52
N LEU A 203 -5.18 1.19 -23.06
CA LEU A 203 -4.01 0.86 -22.24
C LEU A 203 -3.69 1.97 -21.25
N VAL A 204 -3.69 3.24 -21.69
CA VAL A 204 -3.48 4.40 -20.82
C VAL A 204 -4.54 4.45 -19.71
N TYR A 205 -5.82 4.27 -20.05
CA TYR A 205 -6.91 4.21 -19.08
C TYR A 205 -6.72 3.06 -18.07
N PHE A 206 -6.39 1.87 -18.55
CA PHE A 206 -6.17 0.69 -17.73
C PHE A 206 -5.06 0.91 -16.70
N TYR A 207 -3.91 1.40 -17.12
CA TYR A 207 -2.78 1.69 -16.22
C TYR A 207 -3.09 2.81 -15.23
N LEU A 208 -3.87 3.83 -15.63
CA LEU A 208 -4.33 4.88 -14.73
C LEU A 208 -5.22 4.30 -13.61
N VAL A 209 -6.22 3.49 -13.97
CA VAL A 209 -7.12 2.85 -13.00
C VAL A 209 -6.34 1.90 -12.08
N ALA A 210 -5.42 1.10 -12.62
CA ALA A 210 -4.56 0.22 -11.83
C ALA A 210 -3.69 1.00 -10.83
N GLY A 211 -3.13 2.14 -11.24
CA GLY A 211 -2.36 3.02 -10.36
C GLY A 211 -3.18 3.58 -9.20
N LEU A 212 -4.40 4.05 -9.48
CA LEU A 212 -5.32 4.52 -8.44
C LEU A 212 -5.71 3.42 -7.46
N ALA A 213 -5.97 2.20 -7.96
CA ALA A 213 -6.26 1.05 -7.11
C ALA A 213 -5.08 0.71 -6.18
N LEU A 214 -3.85 0.78 -6.68
CA LEU A 214 -2.64 0.52 -5.90
C LEU A 214 -2.47 1.58 -4.78
N ILE A 215 -2.68 2.85 -5.10
CA ILE A 215 -2.66 3.93 -4.10
C ILE A 215 -3.72 3.70 -3.02
N PHE A 216 -4.93 3.34 -3.42
CA PHE A 216 -6.02 3.05 -2.48
C PHE A 216 -5.70 1.89 -1.55
N ILE A 217 -5.22 0.76 -2.09
CA ILE A 217 -4.83 -0.41 -1.30
C ILE A 217 -3.70 -0.06 -0.34
N THR A 218 -2.69 0.69 -0.80
CA THR A 218 -1.55 1.10 0.04
C THR A 218 -2.02 2.00 1.18
N SER A 219 -2.87 3.00 0.88
CA SER A 219 -3.46 3.88 1.90
C SER A 219 -4.27 3.09 2.91
N PHE A 220 -5.10 2.14 2.46
CA PHE A 220 -5.91 1.30 3.34
C PHE A 220 -5.05 0.48 4.30
N VAL A 221 -3.99 -0.16 3.78
CA VAL A 221 -3.05 -0.93 4.59
C VAL A 221 -2.37 -0.04 5.62
N VAL A 222 -1.81 1.11 5.23
CA VAL A 222 -1.14 2.05 6.15
C VAL A 222 -2.10 2.50 7.26
N SER A 223 -3.29 2.96 6.91
CA SER A 223 -4.29 3.40 7.91
C SER A 223 -4.70 2.27 8.87
N TYR A 224 -4.79 1.03 8.37
CA TYR A 224 -5.06 -0.13 9.22
C TYR A 224 -3.93 -0.41 10.23
N TRP A 225 -2.68 -0.33 9.81
CA TRP A 225 -1.53 -0.47 10.71
C TRP A 225 -1.45 0.66 11.74
N GLU A 226 -1.72 1.90 11.33
CA GLU A 226 -1.77 3.05 12.23
C GLU A 226 -2.83 2.89 13.31
N GLN A 227 -4.05 2.48 12.94
CA GLN A 227 -5.11 2.24 13.93
C GLN A 227 -4.71 1.20 14.97
N ARG A 228 -4.12 0.07 14.54
CA ARG A 228 -3.65 -0.97 15.46
C ARG A 228 -2.55 -0.48 16.40
N THR A 229 -1.63 0.34 15.93
CA THR A 229 -0.55 0.87 16.78
C THR A 229 -1.10 1.86 17.80
N ILE A 230 -2.04 2.73 17.41
CA ILE A 230 -2.70 3.67 18.31
C ILE A 230 -3.51 2.94 19.39
N GLU A 231 -4.28 1.91 19.03
CA GLU A 231 -5.05 1.11 19.99
C GLU A 231 -4.13 0.41 21.00
N ALA A 232 -3.03 -0.20 20.52
CA ALA A 232 -2.06 -0.85 21.39
C ALA A 232 -1.38 0.14 22.35
N GLN A 233 -1.11 1.37 21.90
CA GLN A 233 -0.56 2.43 22.75
C GLN A 233 -1.58 2.91 23.78
N LYS A 234 -2.84 3.13 23.40
CA LYS A 234 -3.92 3.52 24.31
C LYS A 234 -4.10 2.49 25.43
N LEU A 235 -4.14 1.21 25.08
CA LEU A 235 -4.26 0.13 26.06
C LEU A 235 -3.09 0.14 27.06
N LYS A 236 -1.85 0.38 26.59
CA LYS A 236 -0.68 0.48 27.47
C LYS A 236 -0.77 1.67 28.44
N ILE A 237 -1.25 2.82 27.97
CA ILE A 237 -1.44 4.02 28.80
C ILE A 237 -2.52 3.76 29.85
N GLU A 238 -3.66 3.20 29.44
CA GLU A 238 -4.78 2.88 30.33
C GLU A 238 -4.35 1.88 31.43
N LEU A 239 -3.60 0.83 31.05
CA LEU A 239 -3.04 -0.12 32.02
C LEU A 239 -2.06 0.55 33.00
N ALA A 240 -1.20 1.45 32.52
CA ALA A 240 -0.28 2.19 33.39
C ALA A 240 -1.02 3.12 34.37
N GLU A 241 -2.05 3.82 33.89
CA GLU A 241 -2.91 4.66 34.74
C GLU A 241 -3.65 3.82 35.80
N GLN A 242 -4.19 2.66 35.40
CA GLN A 242 -4.86 1.74 36.30
C GLN A 242 -3.88 1.21 37.38
N GLN A 243 -2.65 0.87 37.00
CA GLN A 243 -1.62 0.44 37.96
C GLN A 243 -1.27 1.55 38.97
N ILE A 244 -1.10 2.79 38.51
CA ILE A 244 -0.83 3.94 39.39
C ILE A 244 -1.98 4.17 40.36
N ASN A 245 -3.22 4.15 39.86
CA ASN A 245 -4.41 4.35 40.68
C ASN A 245 -4.58 3.23 41.72
N MET A 246 -4.40 1.97 41.31
CA MET A 246 -4.43 0.82 42.22
C MET A 246 -3.35 0.94 43.30
N GLY A 247 -2.12 1.34 42.94
CA GLY A 247 -1.05 1.60 43.89
C GLY A 247 -1.41 2.69 44.91
N ASN A 248 -1.93 3.83 44.45
CA ASN A 248 -2.37 4.93 45.32
C ASN A 248 -3.51 4.51 46.27
N GLN A 249 -4.50 3.76 45.76
CA GLN A 249 -5.59 3.22 46.57
C GLN A 249 -5.10 2.23 47.63
N THR A 250 -4.10 1.41 47.29
CA THR A 250 -3.49 0.45 48.21
C THR A 250 -2.78 1.17 49.36
N ILE A 251 -1.93 2.18 49.05
CA ILE A 251 -1.25 3.00 50.06
C ILE A 251 -2.24 3.66 51.01
N LEU A 252 -3.30 4.27 50.45
CA LEU A 252 -4.34 4.91 51.26
C LEU A 252 -5.09 3.92 52.13
N THR A 253 -5.34 2.70 51.65
CA THR A 253 -6.01 1.65 52.40
C THR A 253 -5.14 1.16 53.56
N ILE A 254 -3.84 0.95 53.33
CA ILE A 254 -2.87 0.60 54.38
C ILE A 254 -2.84 1.68 55.46
N ALA A 255 -2.71 2.96 55.06
CA ALA A 255 -2.70 4.08 55.99
C ALA A 255 -4.00 4.15 56.83
N LYS A 256 -5.17 3.95 56.20
CA LYS A 256 -6.47 3.89 56.91
C LYS A 256 -6.57 2.71 57.87
N ALA A 257 -6.07 1.53 57.50
CA ALA A 257 -6.06 0.36 58.36
C ALA A 257 -5.19 0.57 59.60
N LEU A 258 -4.04 1.23 59.42
CA LEU A 258 -3.14 1.62 60.52
C LEU A 258 -3.81 2.64 61.45
N ASP A 259 -4.35 3.73 60.88
CA ASP A 259 -5.10 4.76 61.62
C ASP A 259 -6.25 4.13 62.43
N ALA A 260 -6.93 3.10 61.92
CA ALA A 260 -8.03 2.43 62.61
C ALA A 260 -7.56 1.57 63.80
N ARG A 261 -6.32 1.05 63.78
CA ARG A 261 -5.74 0.26 64.89
C ARG A 261 -5.25 1.15 66.04
N ASP A 262 -4.73 2.34 65.71
CA ASP A 262 -4.34 3.34 66.70
C ASP A 262 -5.58 4.14 67.11
N GLN A 263 -6.09 3.88 68.32
CA GLN A 263 -7.33 4.50 68.83
C GLN A 263 -7.22 6.03 68.90
N ARG A 264 -6.02 6.60 68.81
CA ARG A 264 -5.75 8.03 68.93
C ARG A 264 -5.85 8.77 67.59
N THR A 265 -6.03 8.07 66.47
CA THR A 265 -5.78 8.60 65.12
C THR A 265 -6.90 8.28 64.12
N GLN A 266 -8.03 9.00 64.13
CA GLN A 266 -8.96 8.95 62.98
C GLN A 266 -8.54 9.98 61.92
N LYS A 267 -8.19 9.51 60.72
CA LYS A 267 -7.79 10.34 59.55
C LYS A 267 -6.52 11.19 59.78
N HIS A 268 -5.66 10.79 60.72
CA HIS A 268 -4.44 11.51 61.08
C HIS A 268 -3.45 11.51 59.93
N SER A 269 -3.10 10.33 59.42
CA SER A 269 -2.13 10.16 58.34
C SER A 269 -2.52 10.97 57.09
N ALA A 270 -3.83 11.05 56.79
CA ALA A 270 -4.34 11.84 55.68
C ALA A 270 -4.23 13.36 55.89
N ARG A 271 -4.40 13.86 57.14
CA ARG A 271 -4.23 15.29 57.46
C ARG A 271 -2.77 15.69 57.46
N VAL A 272 -1.89 14.88 58.07
CA VAL A 272 -0.43 15.08 58.02
C VAL A 272 0.04 15.17 56.58
N ALA A 273 -0.35 14.20 55.73
CA ALA A 273 -0.01 14.24 54.30
C ALA A 273 -0.50 15.51 53.60
N LYS A 274 -1.72 15.98 53.89
CA LYS A 274 -2.25 17.23 53.34
C LYS A 274 -1.40 18.43 53.77
N TYR A 275 -1.05 18.53 55.05
CA TYR A 275 -0.24 19.63 55.56
C TYR A 275 1.18 19.60 54.99
N SER A 276 1.80 18.42 54.90
CA SER A 276 3.12 18.25 54.31
C SER A 276 3.16 18.72 52.85
N VAL A 277 2.14 18.42 52.04
CA VAL A 277 2.06 18.92 50.66
C VAL A 277 1.94 20.44 50.59
N LEU A 278 1.12 21.04 51.45
CA LEU A 278 0.98 22.51 51.48
C LEU A 278 2.30 23.19 51.83
N ILE A 279 3.05 22.64 52.80
CA ILE A 279 4.37 23.16 53.17
C ILE A 279 5.35 23.00 52.01
N ALA A 280 5.38 21.82 51.37
CA ALA A 280 6.28 21.54 50.26
C ALA A 280 6.04 22.46 49.05
N ARG A 281 4.77 22.76 48.73
CA ARG A 281 4.42 23.71 47.66
C ARG A 281 4.95 25.11 47.93
N GLU A 282 4.82 25.60 49.16
CA GLU A 282 5.38 26.90 49.56
C GLU A 282 6.92 26.89 49.59
N LEU A 283 7.56 25.73 49.77
CA LEU A 283 9.01 25.53 49.61
C LEU A 283 9.44 25.43 48.14
N GLY A 284 8.52 25.41 47.18
CA GLY A 284 8.81 25.36 45.74
C GLY A 284 8.98 23.95 45.17
N PHE A 285 8.44 22.91 45.81
CA PHE A 285 8.46 21.55 45.26
C PHE A 285 7.57 21.47 44.01
N ASP A 286 8.02 20.69 43.01
CA ASP A 286 7.19 20.35 41.85
C ASP A 286 6.05 19.37 42.21
N ASP A 287 5.09 19.21 41.31
CA ASP A 287 3.92 18.35 41.57
C ASP A 287 4.31 16.89 41.81
N LYS A 288 5.37 16.40 41.16
CA LYS A 288 5.88 15.05 41.35
C LYS A 288 6.46 14.86 42.76
N SER A 289 7.28 15.78 43.24
CA SER A 289 7.85 15.74 44.59
C SER A 289 6.76 15.92 45.65
N CYS A 290 5.75 16.75 45.39
CA CYS A 290 4.59 16.89 46.27
C CYS A 290 3.80 15.58 46.39
N GLU A 291 3.53 14.90 45.28
CA GLU A 291 2.79 13.63 45.31
C GLU A 291 3.63 12.50 45.95
N ASN A 292 4.96 12.50 45.76
CA ASN A 292 5.85 11.59 46.50
C ASN A 292 5.78 11.86 48.00
N LEU A 293 5.99 13.11 48.44
CA LEU A 293 5.93 13.47 49.86
C LEU A 293 4.58 13.11 50.50
N LYS A 294 3.47 13.31 49.78
CA LYS A 294 2.14 12.90 50.23
C LYS A 294 2.07 11.41 50.54
N LYS A 295 2.62 10.55 49.69
CA LYS A 295 2.65 9.09 49.89
C LYS A 295 3.56 8.71 51.06
N VAL A 296 4.71 9.36 51.19
CA VAL A 296 5.62 9.16 52.33
C VAL A 296 4.95 9.57 53.64
N ALA A 297 4.30 10.74 53.67
CA ALA A 297 3.58 11.24 54.83
C ALA A 297 2.36 10.38 55.20
N LEU A 298 1.68 9.75 54.23
CA LEU A 298 0.61 8.78 54.52
C LEU A 298 1.13 7.52 55.24
N LEU A 299 2.41 7.17 55.02
CA LEU A 299 3.03 5.96 55.54
C LEU A 299 4.05 6.23 56.66
N HIS A 300 4.21 7.48 57.11
CA HIS A 300 5.25 7.87 58.08
C HIS A 300 5.23 7.01 59.36
N ASP A 301 4.03 6.60 59.76
CA ASP A 301 3.77 5.83 60.96
C ASP A 301 3.67 4.31 60.72
N LEU A 302 3.91 3.80 59.51
CA LEU A 302 3.66 2.39 59.14
C LEU A 302 4.28 1.38 60.12
N GLY A 303 5.43 1.71 60.70
CA GLY A 303 6.10 0.84 61.66
C GLY A 303 5.36 0.65 62.99
N LYS A 304 4.32 1.45 63.28
CA LYS A 304 3.41 1.21 64.42
C LYS A 304 2.75 -0.17 64.34
N ILE A 305 2.72 -0.80 63.16
CA ILE A 305 2.27 -2.19 63.01
C ILE A 305 3.07 -3.16 63.89
N GLY A 306 4.36 -2.90 64.11
CA GLY A 306 5.24 -3.72 64.94
C GLY A 306 5.19 -3.38 66.44
N ILE A 307 4.40 -2.38 66.85
CA ILE A 307 4.29 -1.97 68.25
C ILE A 307 3.17 -2.79 68.93
N PRO A 308 3.41 -3.36 70.14
CA PRO A 308 2.38 -4.07 70.89
C PRO A 308 1.21 -3.17 71.28
N ASP A 309 -0.03 -3.67 71.19
CA ASP A 309 -1.25 -2.87 71.48
C ASP A 309 -1.26 -2.28 72.89
N ARG A 310 -0.71 -3.01 73.87
CA ARG A 310 -0.57 -2.53 75.26
C ARG A 310 0.28 -1.27 75.41
N ILE A 311 1.20 -1.02 74.46
CA ILE A 311 2.07 0.16 74.41
C ILE A 311 1.43 1.20 73.51
N LEU A 312 0.96 0.80 72.32
CA LEU A 312 0.38 1.69 71.32
C LEU A 312 -0.84 2.46 71.86
N ASN A 313 -1.76 1.74 72.53
CA ASN A 313 -3.03 2.27 73.02
C ASN A 313 -3.05 2.55 74.53
N LYS A 314 -1.88 2.67 75.19
CA LYS A 314 -1.82 2.96 76.63
C LYS A 314 -2.40 4.35 76.92
N PRO A 315 -3.37 4.50 77.86
CA PRO A 315 -3.96 5.80 78.19
C PRO A 315 -3.03 6.68 79.04
N ASP A 316 -2.20 6.07 79.88
CA ASP A 316 -1.23 6.75 80.75
C ASP A 316 0.08 7.10 80.04
N LYS A 317 0.94 7.87 80.70
CA LYS A 317 2.30 8.11 80.22
C LYS A 317 3.06 6.79 80.09
N LEU A 318 3.79 6.65 78.99
CA LEU A 318 4.70 5.52 78.76
C LEU A 318 5.87 5.61 79.76
N THR A 319 6.33 4.46 80.26
CA THR A 319 7.63 4.37 80.96
C THR A 319 8.77 4.57 79.96
N ASP A 320 9.99 4.78 80.44
CA ASP A 320 11.15 4.96 79.56
C ASP A 320 11.39 3.73 78.66
N GLU A 321 11.16 2.52 79.18
CA GLU A 321 11.26 1.26 78.42
C GLU A 321 10.15 1.14 77.38
N GLU A 322 8.91 1.47 77.73
CA GLU A 322 7.79 1.47 76.80
C GLU A 322 7.96 2.53 75.71
N TYR A 323 8.50 3.69 76.07
CA TYR A 323 8.82 4.76 75.14
C TYR A 323 9.95 4.36 74.19
N ALA A 324 10.97 3.64 74.67
CA ALA A 324 12.01 3.08 73.81
C ALA A 324 11.44 2.08 72.77
N VAL A 325 10.49 1.23 73.18
CA VAL A 325 9.77 0.38 72.23
C VAL A 325 8.95 1.22 71.25
N MET A 326 8.21 2.23 71.71
CA MET A 326 7.45 3.12 70.83
C MET A 326 8.36 3.78 69.78
N LYS A 327 9.54 4.28 70.15
CA LYS A 327 10.50 4.88 69.20
C LYS A 327 10.93 3.93 68.09
N SER A 328 10.88 2.61 68.29
CA SER A 328 11.27 1.65 67.27
C SER A 328 10.36 1.64 66.03
N HIS A 329 9.19 2.27 66.07
CA HIS A 329 8.31 2.33 64.89
C HIS A 329 8.99 3.03 63.69
N VAL A 330 9.89 3.98 63.91
CA VAL A 330 10.61 4.64 62.79
C VAL A 330 11.56 3.67 62.08
N THR A 331 12.26 2.81 62.85
CA THR A 331 13.17 1.81 62.28
C THR A 331 12.42 0.63 61.67
N ILE A 332 11.35 0.16 62.31
CA ILE A 332 10.46 -0.88 61.77
C ILE A 332 9.82 -0.40 60.46
N GLY A 333 9.31 0.84 60.44
CA GLY A 333 8.70 1.43 59.24
C GLY A 333 9.69 1.55 58.10
N ALA A 334 10.90 2.06 58.37
CA ALA A 334 11.97 2.14 57.38
C ALA A 334 12.37 0.75 56.85
N GLU A 335 12.45 -0.25 57.73
CA GLU A 335 12.78 -1.63 57.35
C GLU A 335 11.70 -2.29 56.49
N ILE A 336 10.41 -2.07 56.80
CA ILE A 336 9.28 -2.54 55.98
C ILE A 336 9.33 -1.92 54.58
N LEU A 337 9.68 -0.63 54.50
CA LEU A 337 9.64 0.15 53.27
C LEU A 337 10.96 0.17 52.50
N LYS A 338 12.02 -0.47 53.00
CA LYS A 338 13.37 -0.43 52.40
C LYS A 338 13.43 -0.90 50.95
N ASN A 339 12.55 -1.84 50.57
CA ASN A 339 12.46 -2.41 49.22
C ASN A 339 11.36 -1.77 48.37
N PHE A 340 10.66 -0.77 48.90
CA PHE A 340 9.56 -0.12 48.22
C PHE A 340 10.11 0.99 47.30
N THR A 341 10.29 0.67 46.01
CA THR A 341 10.97 1.56 45.05
C THR A 341 10.03 2.46 44.25
N SER A 342 8.72 2.39 44.46
CA SER A 342 7.74 3.10 43.62
C SER A 342 7.70 4.62 43.86
N PHE A 343 8.33 5.14 44.91
CA PHE A 343 8.57 6.58 45.08
C PHE A 343 9.79 6.84 45.96
N GLU A 344 10.49 7.93 45.63
CA GLU A 344 11.76 8.32 46.24
C GLU A 344 11.59 8.83 47.69
N HIS A 345 12.66 8.76 48.48
CA HIS A 345 12.73 9.31 49.84
C HIS A 345 11.71 8.74 50.86
N ILE A 346 11.11 7.58 50.57
CA ILE A 346 10.16 6.93 51.48
C ILE A 346 10.77 6.60 52.83
N THR A 347 11.98 6.05 52.83
CA THR A 347 12.74 5.74 54.04
C THR A 347 13.13 7.00 54.79
N ASP A 348 13.43 8.09 54.08
CA ASP A 348 13.90 9.34 54.69
C ASP A 348 12.78 10.00 55.51
N GLY A 349 11.58 10.09 54.97
CA GLY A 349 10.44 10.63 55.71
C GLY A 349 10.03 9.74 56.88
N VAL A 350 10.00 8.43 56.70
CA VAL A 350 9.58 7.47 57.75
C VAL A 350 10.61 7.35 58.86
N LEU A 351 11.91 7.31 58.55
CA LEU A 351 12.96 7.10 59.55
C LEU A 351 13.26 8.37 60.38
N TYR A 352 13.14 9.55 59.76
CA TYR A 352 13.63 10.80 60.35
C TYR A 352 12.54 11.81 60.73
N HIS A 353 11.25 11.49 60.62
CA HIS A 353 10.18 12.44 61.01
C HIS A 353 10.12 12.74 62.51
N HIS A 354 10.86 11.99 63.34
CA HIS A 354 11.05 12.29 64.77
C HIS A 354 12.45 12.82 65.11
N GLU A 355 13.27 13.11 64.09
CA GLU A 355 14.47 13.93 64.29
C GLU A 355 14.07 15.37 64.62
N ARG A 356 14.89 16.03 65.43
CA ARG A 356 14.67 17.42 65.86
C ARG A 356 15.78 18.29 65.30
N TYR A 357 15.44 19.49 64.86
CA TYR A 357 16.41 20.42 64.27
C TYR A 357 17.61 20.73 65.20
N ASP A 358 17.43 20.64 66.52
CA ASP A 358 18.45 20.79 67.55
C ASP A 358 19.35 19.56 67.81
N GLY A 359 19.09 18.43 67.15
CA GLY A 359 19.82 17.18 67.32
C GLY A 359 19.37 16.32 68.51
N LYS A 360 18.29 16.70 69.22
CA LYS A 360 17.77 15.94 70.38
C LYS A 360 16.70 14.91 70.01
N GLY A 361 16.48 14.70 68.71
CA GLY A 361 15.51 13.77 68.17
C GLY A 361 16.00 12.32 68.17
N TYR A 362 15.27 11.47 67.46
CA TYR A 362 15.64 10.07 67.25
C TYR A 362 15.31 9.68 65.79
N VAL A 363 15.98 8.68 65.20
CA VAL A 363 16.86 7.66 65.81
C VAL A 363 18.36 7.94 65.75
N LYS A 364 18.83 8.83 64.87
CA LYS A 364 20.25 9.13 64.65
C LYS A 364 20.73 10.40 65.36
N GLY A 365 19.82 11.28 65.77
CA GLY A 365 20.18 12.55 66.42
C GLY A 365 20.77 13.57 65.43
N LEU A 366 20.30 13.55 64.18
CA LEU A 366 20.75 14.45 63.12
C LEU A 366 20.40 15.90 63.45
N LYS A 367 21.25 16.85 63.06
CA LYS A 367 21.07 18.26 63.40
C LYS A 367 20.88 19.14 62.16
N GLY A 368 19.93 20.07 62.25
CA GLY A 368 19.70 21.06 61.20
C GLY A 368 19.33 20.44 59.84
N GLU A 369 20.06 20.83 58.80
CA GLU A 369 19.80 20.38 57.42
C GLU A 369 20.36 18.97 57.12
N GLU A 370 21.07 18.33 58.06
CA GLU A 370 21.43 16.91 57.97
C GLU A 370 20.19 16.01 57.98
N ILE A 371 19.09 16.49 58.58
CA ILE A 371 17.80 15.83 58.52
C ILE A 371 17.24 15.97 57.09
N PRO A 372 16.91 14.88 56.40
CA PRO A 372 16.30 14.97 55.08
C PRO A 372 15.06 15.85 55.09
N ILE A 373 14.87 16.64 54.03
CA ILE A 373 13.78 17.63 53.95
C ILE A 373 12.39 17.00 54.13
N TYR A 374 12.20 15.75 53.67
CA TYR A 374 10.95 15.00 53.86
C TYR A 374 10.67 14.78 55.36
N GLY A 375 11.67 14.38 56.15
CA GLY A 375 11.54 14.22 57.60
C GLY A 375 11.24 15.56 58.30
N ARG A 376 11.91 16.65 57.88
CA ARG A 376 11.67 17.99 58.44
C ARG A 376 10.26 18.50 58.20
N ILE A 377 9.72 18.31 56.99
CA ILE A 377 8.35 18.73 56.65
C ILE A 377 7.31 17.88 57.41
N ILE A 378 7.50 16.55 57.45
CA ILE A 378 6.57 15.63 58.14
C ILE A 378 6.58 15.90 59.64
N ALA A 379 7.74 16.16 60.26
CA ALA A 379 7.85 16.45 61.68
C ALA A 379 6.98 17.66 62.13
N VAL A 380 6.96 18.73 61.32
CA VAL A 380 6.12 19.91 61.61
C VAL A 380 4.64 19.60 61.40
N ALA A 381 4.31 18.89 60.32
CA ALA A 381 2.94 18.51 59.98
C ALA A 381 2.31 17.55 61.01
N ASP A 382 3.07 16.54 61.45
CA ASP A 382 2.67 15.58 62.48
C ASP A 382 2.47 16.27 63.83
N ALA A 383 3.44 17.08 64.27
CA ALA A 383 3.32 17.80 65.53
C ALA A 383 2.12 18.76 65.55
N PHE A 384 1.86 19.46 64.44
CA PHE A 384 0.67 20.31 64.32
C PHE A 384 -0.61 19.48 64.44
N ASP A 385 -0.75 18.38 63.69
CA ASP A 385 -1.95 17.54 63.76
C ASP A 385 -2.12 16.92 65.16
N ALA A 386 -1.03 16.46 65.77
CA ALA A 386 -1.01 15.89 67.11
C ALA A 386 -1.48 16.87 68.20
N MET A 387 -1.19 18.16 68.05
CA MET A 387 -1.61 19.22 68.96
C MET A 387 -3.01 19.77 68.66
N ALA A 388 -3.36 19.87 67.38
CA ALA A 388 -4.62 20.45 66.91
C ALA A 388 -5.79 19.44 66.89
N ALA A 389 -5.54 18.14 66.82
CA ALA A 389 -6.58 17.12 66.78
C ALA A 389 -7.20 16.85 68.15
N ASN A 390 -8.51 16.61 68.15
CA ASN A 390 -9.25 16.16 69.34
C ASN A 390 -8.89 14.69 69.60
N ARG A 391 -8.22 14.40 70.72
CA ARG A 391 -7.84 13.03 71.11
C ARG A 391 -8.79 12.52 72.19
N ILE A 392 -9.08 11.21 72.19
CA ILE A 392 -10.01 10.55 73.14
C ILE A 392 -9.73 10.93 74.61
N TYR A 393 -8.46 11.20 74.95
CA TYR A 393 -8.01 11.47 76.32
C TYR A 393 -7.56 12.93 76.58
N ARG A 394 -7.71 13.85 75.62
CA ARG A 394 -7.29 15.26 75.77
C ARG A 394 -8.22 16.20 74.99
N LYS A 395 -8.83 17.18 75.69
CA LYS A 395 -9.54 18.29 75.03
C LYS A 395 -8.58 19.03 74.10
N GLN A 396 -9.06 19.36 72.89
CA GLN A 396 -8.35 20.15 71.88
C GLN A 396 -7.68 21.39 72.52
N LEU A 397 -6.39 21.59 72.22
CA LEU A 397 -5.71 22.83 72.61
C LEU A 397 -6.30 23.98 71.80
N ASP A 398 -6.40 25.16 72.41
CA ASP A 398 -6.71 26.38 71.67
C ASP A 398 -5.68 26.56 70.56
N ILE A 399 -6.13 26.89 69.35
CA ILE A 399 -5.24 27.06 68.20
C ILE A 399 -4.13 28.08 68.47
N SER A 400 -4.43 29.12 69.25
CA SER A 400 -3.44 30.11 69.68
C SER A 400 -2.27 29.47 70.44
N VAL A 401 -2.56 28.46 71.28
CA VAL A 401 -1.55 27.68 72.01
C VAL A 401 -0.77 26.78 71.06
N VAL A 402 -1.42 26.12 70.11
CA VAL A 402 -0.74 25.28 69.11
C VAL A 402 0.24 26.10 68.27
N LEU A 403 -0.19 27.28 67.81
CA LEU A 403 0.66 28.19 67.03
C LEU A 403 1.83 28.72 67.87
N ASP A 404 1.60 29.08 69.14
CA ASP A 404 2.66 29.49 70.06
C ASP A 404 3.69 28.37 70.31
N GLN A 405 3.26 27.11 70.40
CA GLN A 405 4.18 25.97 70.53
C GLN A 405 5.04 25.76 69.28
N ILE A 406 4.45 25.90 68.07
CA ILE A 406 5.22 25.81 66.81
C ILE A 406 6.21 26.97 66.70
N GLU A 407 5.80 28.18 67.05
CA GLU A 407 6.66 29.38 67.06
C GLU A 407 7.85 29.20 68.03
N LYS A 408 7.60 28.75 69.27
CA LYS A 408 8.66 28.45 70.26
C LYS A 408 9.56 27.28 69.84
N GLY A 409 9.01 26.33 69.09
CA GLY A 409 9.75 25.19 68.55
C GLY A 409 10.63 25.51 67.33
N LYS A 410 10.51 26.72 66.75
CA LYS A 410 11.27 27.15 65.56
C LYS A 410 12.77 27.13 65.84
N GLY A 411 13.53 26.41 65.02
CA GLY A 411 14.99 26.26 65.16
C GLY A 411 15.44 25.34 66.29
N SER A 412 14.52 24.79 67.08
CA SER A 412 14.81 23.76 68.08
C SER A 412 14.20 22.42 67.68
N GLN A 413 12.90 22.23 67.91
CA GLN A 413 12.20 21.02 67.49
C GLN A 413 12.01 20.99 65.97
N PHE A 414 11.73 22.14 65.36
CA PHE A 414 11.29 22.25 63.98
C PHE A 414 12.29 23.03 63.12
N ASP A 415 12.38 22.66 61.85
CA ASP A 415 13.07 23.47 60.85
C ASP A 415 12.43 24.88 60.80
N PRO A 416 13.23 25.96 60.89
CA PRO A 416 12.71 27.32 60.89
C PRO A 416 11.83 27.67 59.69
N LYS A 417 12.22 27.24 58.48
CA LYS A 417 11.49 27.52 57.24
C LYS A 417 10.18 26.74 57.21
N CYS A 418 10.21 25.45 57.57
CA CYS A 418 9.00 24.61 57.58
C CYS A 418 7.98 25.10 58.62
N ALA A 419 8.44 25.48 59.83
CA ALA A 419 7.59 26.02 60.89
C ALA A 419 6.96 27.36 60.48
N GLU A 420 7.73 28.27 59.88
CA GLU A 420 7.24 29.57 59.42
C GLU A 420 6.16 29.42 58.33
N ILE A 421 6.38 28.50 57.39
CA ILE A 421 5.39 28.18 56.36
C ILE A 421 4.11 27.60 56.97
N MET A 422 4.22 26.68 57.94
CA MET A 422 3.05 26.15 58.65
C MET A 422 2.25 27.27 59.33
N LEU A 423 2.93 28.15 60.06
CA LEU A 423 2.30 29.30 60.73
C LEU A 423 1.62 30.24 59.73
N LYS A 424 2.28 30.50 58.59
CA LYS A 424 1.71 31.29 57.49
C LYS A 424 0.43 30.64 56.96
N LEU A 425 0.47 29.35 56.62
CA LEU A 425 -0.66 28.61 56.03
C LEU A 425 -1.88 28.57 56.96
N VAL A 426 -1.67 28.52 58.27
CA VAL A 426 -2.76 28.60 59.25
C VAL A 426 -3.29 30.02 59.37
N ARG A 427 -2.42 31.03 59.50
CA ARG A 427 -2.82 32.44 59.66
C ARG A 427 -3.56 33.00 58.44
N THR A 428 -3.22 32.55 57.23
CA THR A 428 -3.89 32.95 55.98
C THR A 428 -5.20 32.21 55.71
N GLY A 429 -5.57 31.24 56.57
CA GLY A 429 -6.80 30.46 56.42
C GLY A 429 -6.75 29.39 55.32
N VAL A 430 -5.58 29.13 54.72
CA VAL A 430 -5.41 28.00 53.78
C VAL A 430 -5.62 26.68 54.51
N ILE A 431 -5.18 26.59 55.75
CA ILE A 431 -5.54 25.52 56.69
C ILE A 431 -6.68 26.02 57.59
N ASP A 432 -7.92 25.77 57.18
CA ASP A 432 -9.12 26.12 57.96
C ASP A 432 -9.43 25.07 59.03
N ILE A 433 -8.99 25.34 60.25
CA ILE A 433 -9.17 24.46 61.42
C ILE A 433 -10.63 24.35 61.85
N SER A 434 -11.45 25.40 61.61
CA SER A 434 -12.85 25.43 62.00
C SER A 434 -13.71 24.44 61.21
N LYS A 435 -13.35 24.21 59.94
CA LYS A 435 -13.94 23.16 59.09
C LYS A 435 -13.41 21.76 59.38
N LEU A 436 -12.16 21.65 59.86
CA LEU A 436 -11.50 20.38 60.12
C LEU A 436 -11.91 19.75 61.45
N TYR A 437 -12.25 20.57 62.45
CA TYR A 437 -12.70 20.15 63.78
C TYR A 437 -13.97 20.92 64.17
N PRO A 438 -15.16 20.50 63.72
CA PRO A 438 -16.40 21.11 64.16
C PRO A 438 -16.54 20.92 65.68
N MET A 439 -16.67 22.03 66.41
CA MET A 439 -16.97 22.01 67.84
C MET A 439 -18.22 21.14 68.07
N PRO A 440 -18.24 20.26 69.09
CA PRO A 440 -19.48 19.60 69.48
C PRO A 440 -20.50 20.68 69.84
N LYS A 441 -21.68 20.68 69.21
CA LYS A 441 -22.80 21.49 69.69
C LYS A 441 -23.00 21.14 71.17
N ALA A 442 -22.97 22.15 72.03
CA ALA A 442 -23.41 21.99 73.41
C ALA A 442 -24.81 21.35 73.37
N GLN A 443 -24.97 20.18 74.02
CA GLN A 443 -26.28 19.60 74.26
C GLN A 443 -27.08 20.65 75.05
N SER A 444 -28.07 21.26 74.40
CA SER A 444 -29.10 22.00 75.10
C SER A 444 -29.96 20.98 75.85
N GLU A 445 -30.16 21.23 77.13
CA GLU A 445 -31.12 20.54 77.98
C GLU A 445 -32.55 20.80 77.47
N THR A 446 -33.01 20.03 76.48
CA THR A 446 -34.42 20.09 76.03
C THR A 446 -35.02 18.72 75.69
N ASP A 447 -34.52 17.60 76.24
CA ASP A 447 -35.11 16.25 76.04
C ASP A 447 -35.59 15.62 77.37
N LYS A 448 -36.45 16.32 78.11
CA LYS A 448 -37.18 15.73 79.26
C LYS A 448 -38.66 16.11 79.34
N ALA A 449 -39.30 16.39 78.21
CA ALA A 449 -40.72 16.76 78.22
C ALA A 449 -41.53 16.23 77.03
N GLU A 450 -41.24 15.03 76.49
CA GLU A 450 -42.08 14.48 75.41
C GLU A 450 -42.38 12.97 75.50
N ASP A 451 -42.18 12.33 76.66
CA ASP A 451 -42.43 10.89 76.82
C ASP A 451 -43.54 10.58 77.84
N SER A 452 -44.66 11.31 77.77
CA SER A 452 -45.85 11.02 78.60
C SER A 452 -47.20 11.19 77.89
N GLN A 453 -47.27 11.08 76.56
CA GLN A 453 -48.55 11.03 75.84
C GLN A 453 -48.51 10.11 74.61
N SER A 454 -48.40 8.79 74.79
CA SER A 454 -49.07 7.82 73.90
C SER A 454 -49.13 6.42 74.51
N ALA A 455 -50.06 6.22 75.44
CA ALA A 455 -50.62 4.91 75.76
C ALA A 455 -52.05 5.12 76.26
N GLY A 456 -52.99 5.17 75.29
CA GLY A 456 -54.43 5.18 75.47
C GLY A 456 -55.04 4.24 74.46
#